data_AF-A0AAX1UI97-F1
#
_entry.id   AF-A0AAX1UI97-F1
#
_cell.length_a   1.000
_cell.length_b   1.000
_cell.length_c   1.000
_cell.angle_alpha   90.00
_cell.angle_beta   90.00
_cell.angle_gamma   90.00
#
_symmetry.space_group_name_H-M   'P 1'
#
loop_
_entity.id
_entity.type
_entity.pdbx_description
1 polymer ?
#
loop_
_entity_poly.entity_id
_entity_poly.type
_entity_poly.pdbx_seq_one_letter_code
_entity_poly.pdbx_strand_id
1 'polypeptide(L)'
;MAANLRILKKLSKRAAPYLPLLGDTREQFPARSGDNYHGTLITERKHFQRSGSVHSDPMREGEVITEPRCRAGTRCPFLRVYQPHHPWAGTIMVGSISGHYEPEWDETDAWGALEDLVRCHFADWEAMAADDDAEERGEAPPRRKSYLTETIRGPADVFRLADRMVEVAANG
;
A
#
# COMPACT_ATOMS: atom_id res chain seq x y z
N MET A 1 0.60 2.47 6.43
CA MET A 1 0.54 3.95 6.55
C MET A 1 -0.31 4.51 5.41
N ALA A 2 -1.00 5.64 5.62
CA ALA A 2 -1.82 6.26 4.59
C ALA A 2 -0.96 6.98 3.55
N ALA A 3 -0.66 6.35 2.40
CA ALA A 3 0.08 7.00 1.33
C ALA A 3 -0.87 7.66 0.31
N ASN A 4 -0.70 8.95 0.05
CA ASN A 4 -1.28 9.62 -1.12
C ASN A 4 -0.80 8.96 -2.42
N LEU A 5 -1.63 8.81 -3.46
CA LEU A 5 -1.21 8.37 -4.80
C LEU A 5 0.04 9.06 -5.36
N ARG A 6 0.21 10.38 -5.17
CA ARG A 6 1.42 11.07 -5.65
C ARG A 6 2.65 10.72 -4.82
N ILE A 7 2.47 10.50 -3.52
CA ILE A 7 3.55 10.07 -2.63
C ILE A 7 3.87 8.61 -2.92
N LEU A 8 2.86 7.76 -3.07
CA LEU A 8 2.96 6.37 -3.49
C LEU A 8 3.77 6.26 -4.77
N LYS A 9 3.40 6.96 -5.84
CA LYS A 9 4.19 6.98 -7.09
C LYS A 9 5.67 7.34 -6.88
N LYS A 10 5.97 8.30 -6.01
CA LYS A 10 7.36 8.67 -5.68
C LYS A 10 8.06 7.58 -4.87
N LEU A 11 7.37 6.98 -3.90
CA LEU A 11 7.87 5.92 -3.06
C LEU A 11 8.11 4.66 -3.87
N SER A 12 7.13 4.19 -4.66
CA SER A 12 7.25 3.02 -5.53
C SER A 12 8.37 3.19 -6.55
N LYS A 13 8.55 4.38 -7.13
CA LYS A 13 9.70 4.67 -8.00
C LYS A 13 11.05 4.56 -7.27
N ARG A 14 11.11 4.95 -6.00
CA ARG A 14 12.33 4.83 -5.17
C ARG A 14 12.55 3.41 -4.65
N ALA A 15 11.48 2.65 -4.43
CA ALA A 15 11.52 1.29 -3.91
C ALA A 15 11.87 0.25 -4.99
N ALA A 16 11.42 0.47 -6.23
CA ALA A 16 11.64 -0.42 -7.36
C ALA A 16 13.07 -0.98 -7.51
N PRO A 17 14.15 -0.18 -7.36
CA PRO A 17 15.52 -0.70 -7.46
C PRO A 17 15.95 -1.61 -6.31
N TYR A 18 15.33 -1.51 -5.13
CA TYR A 18 15.66 -2.35 -3.97
C TYR A 18 15.15 -3.78 -4.13
N LEU A 19 13.97 -3.94 -4.75
CA LEU A 19 13.31 -5.24 -4.89
C LEU A 19 14.22 -6.33 -5.48
N PRO A 20 14.87 -6.15 -6.64
CA PRO A 20 15.76 -7.18 -7.19
C PRO A 20 17.02 -7.38 -6.34
N LEU A 21 17.52 -6.34 -5.66
CA LEU A 21 18.68 -6.47 -4.76
C LEU A 21 18.37 -7.29 -3.51
N LEU A 22 17.10 -7.34 -3.11
CA LEU A 22 16.59 -8.11 -1.98
C LEU A 22 16.00 -9.46 -2.41
N GLY A 23 16.18 -9.86 -3.68
CA GLY A 23 15.76 -11.17 -4.19
C GLY A 23 14.30 -11.25 -4.64
N ASP A 24 13.58 -10.14 -4.73
CA ASP A 24 12.23 -10.12 -5.30
C ASP A 24 12.29 -10.21 -6.84
N THR A 25 11.81 -11.33 -7.37
CA THR A 25 11.84 -11.65 -8.80
C THR A 25 10.52 -11.36 -9.52
N ARG A 26 9.55 -10.72 -8.86
CA ARG A 26 8.26 -10.37 -9.47
C ARG A 26 8.45 -9.40 -10.63
N GLU A 27 7.55 -9.47 -11.62
CA GLU A 27 7.60 -8.58 -12.77
C GLU A 27 7.28 -7.14 -12.33
N GLN A 28 8.15 -6.19 -12.67
CA GLN A 28 7.89 -4.77 -12.42
C GLN A 28 7.33 -4.09 -13.67
N PHE A 29 6.21 -3.38 -13.53
CA PHE A 29 5.55 -2.70 -14.64
C PHE A 29 4.91 -1.38 -14.19
N PRO A 30 4.82 -0.37 -15.08
CA PRO A 30 4.14 0.87 -14.76
C PRO A 30 2.61 0.69 -14.83
N ALA A 31 1.90 1.14 -13.79
CA ALA A 31 0.44 1.21 -13.79
C ALA A 31 -0.08 2.04 -14.97
N ARG A 32 -1.17 1.61 -15.61
CA ARG A 32 -1.85 2.29 -16.71
C ARG A 32 -3.16 2.91 -16.24
N SER A 33 -3.64 3.90 -16.97
CA SER A 33 -4.91 4.54 -16.65
C SER A 33 -6.07 3.62 -17.06
N GLY A 34 -6.92 3.25 -16.10
CA GLY A 34 -8.13 2.45 -16.34
C GLY A 34 -7.98 0.96 -16.06
N ASP A 35 -6.78 0.49 -15.70
CA ASP A 35 -6.54 -0.88 -15.28
C ASP A 35 -6.96 -1.08 -13.80
N ASN A 36 -7.51 -2.26 -13.50
CA ASN A 36 -7.96 -2.64 -12.16
C ASN A 36 -6.80 -3.25 -11.37
N TYR A 37 -6.08 -2.40 -10.62
CA TYR A 37 -5.07 -2.87 -9.68
C TYR A 37 -5.66 -3.16 -8.30
N HIS A 38 -5.46 -4.38 -7.80
CA HIS A 38 -5.88 -4.79 -6.46
C HIS A 38 -4.76 -4.48 -5.44
N GLY A 39 -5.10 -4.26 -4.15
CA GLY A 39 -4.11 -4.21 -3.07
C GLY A 39 -3.71 -2.85 -2.45
N THR A 40 -4.11 -1.68 -2.99
CA THR A 40 -3.71 -0.37 -2.42
C THR A 40 -4.84 0.33 -1.64
N LEU A 41 -4.69 0.49 -0.32
CA LEU A 41 -5.62 1.26 0.54
C LEU A 41 -5.14 2.73 0.71
N ILE A 42 -5.96 3.70 0.32
CA ILE A 42 -5.63 5.14 0.39
C ILE A 42 -6.61 5.87 1.29
N THR A 43 -6.18 6.26 2.48
CA THR A 43 -7.09 6.79 3.52
C THR A 43 -7.04 8.32 3.70
N GLU A 44 -6.09 9.05 3.08
CA GLU A 44 -6.01 10.52 3.19
C GLU A 44 -6.99 11.26 2.26
N ARG A 45 -8.07 11.86 2.82
CA ARG A 45 -9.15 12.56 2.08
C ARG A 45 -8.71 13.67 1.13
N LYS A 46 -7.64 14.42 1.42
CA LYS A 46 -7.11 15.48 0.52
C LYS A 46 -6.63 14.94 -0.84
N HIS A 47 -6.44 13.62 -0.97
CA HIS A 47 -5.93 12.94 -2.15
C HIS A 47 -6.94 12.00 -2.81
N PHE A 48 -8.19 12.07 -2.36
CA PHE A 48 -9.32 11.43 -3.01
C PHE A 48 -9.50 11.98 -4.42
N GLN A 49 -9.97 11.10 -5.32
CA GLN A 49 -10.33 11.50 -6.67
C GLN A 49 -11.49 12.48 -6.61
N ARG A 50 -11.49 13.43 -7.56
CA ARG A 50 -12.49 14.49 -7.64
C ARG A 50 -13.13 14.47 -9.01
N SER A 51 -14.45 14.33 -9.06
CA SER A 51 -15.21 14.43 -10.30
C SER A 51 -16.38 15.41 -10.15
N GLY A 52 -16.78 16.04 -11.25
CA GLY A 52 -17.99 16.85 -11.26
C GLY A 52 -19.23 15.97 -11.25
N SER A 53 -20.21 16.34 -10.44
CA SER A 53 -21.50 15.66 -10.35
C SER A 53 -22.64 16.64 -10.60
N VAL A 54 -23.71 16.13 -11.20
CA VAL A 54 -24.99 16.84 -11.35
C VAL A 54 -25.87 16.64 -10.11
N HIS A 55 -25.57 15.60 -9.31
CA HIS A 55 -26.33 15.19 -8.14
C HIS A 55 -25.59 15.53 -6.84
N SER A 56 -26.35 15.91 -5.82
CA SER A 56 -25.89 16.22 -4.47
C SER A 56 -25.68 14.98 -3.60
N ASP A 57 -26.22 13.83 -4.01
CA ASP A 57 -26.26 12.63 -3.17
C ASP A 57 -25.03 11.73 -3.40
N PRO A 58 -24.38 11.25 -2.32
CA PRO A 58 -23.30 10.28 -2.44
C PRO A 58 -23.82 8.97 -3.05
N MET A 59 -23.09 8.42 -4.02
CA MET A 59 -23.48 7.18 -4.71
C MET A 59 -22.85 5.94 -4.07
N ARG A 60 -21.78 6.11 -3.29
CA ARG A 60 -21.10 5.02 -2.56
C ARG A 60 -20.78 5.46 -1.13
N GLU A 61 -20.64 4.48 -0.26
CA GLU A 61 -20.21 4.69 1.11
C GLU A 61 -18.80 5.29 1.17
N GLY A 62 -18.60 6.31 2.02
CA GLY A 62 -17.33 7.03 2.15
C GLY A 62 -17.10 8.20 1.17
N GLU A 63 -18.04 8.45 0.26
CA GLU A 63 -17.99 9.61 -0.64
C GLU A 63 -18.37 10.90 0.08
N VAL A 64 -17.66 11.98 -0.24
CA VAL A 64 -17.99 13.32 0.22
C VAL A 64 -18.41 14.14 -0.99
N ILE A 65 -19.64 14.66 -0.97
CA ILE A 65 -20.11 15.62 -1.97
C ILE A 65 -20.07 17.02 -1.36
N THR A 66 -19.44 17.93 -2.08
CA THR A 66 -19.40 19.35 -1.72
C THR A 66 -19.93 20.18 -2.88
N GLU A 67 -20.49 21.35 -2.60
CA GLU A 67 -20.93 22.32 -3.61
C GLU A 67 -20.03 23.56 -3.57
N PRO A 68 -18.92 23.60 -4.34
CA PRO A 68 -18.03 24.75 -4.34
C PRO A 68 -18.71 25.94 -5.01
N ARG A 69 -18.66 27.13 -4.38
CA ARG A 69 -19.24 28.35 -4.95
C ARG A 69 -18.77 28.66 -6.38
N CYS A 70 -17.53 28.31 -6.72
CA CYS A 70 -16.97 28.50 -8.06
C CYS A 70 -17.61 27.63 -9.16
N ARG A 71 -18.49 26.69 -8.79
CA ARG A 71 -19.22 25.81 -9.72
C ARG A 71 -20.72 26.08 -9.75
N ALA A 72 -21.20 27.05 -8.98
CA ALA A 72 -22.60 27.44 -8.99
C ALA A 72 -23.05 27.81 -10.41
N GLY A 73 -24.19 27.27 -10.86
CA GLY A 73 -24.74 27.50 -12.20
C GLY A 73 -24.04 26.75 -13.34
N THR A 74 -23.03 25.91 -13.07
CA THR A 74 -22.43 25.04 -14.09
C THR A 74 -23.24 23.77 -14.29
N ARG A 75 -23.00 23.02 -15.39
CA ARG A 75 -23.64 21.71 -15.65
C ARG A 75 -23.40 20.68 -14.53
N CYS A 76 -22.28 20.78 -13.82
CA CYS A 76 -21.92 19.90 -12.71
C CYS A 76 -21.56 20.73 -11.47
N PRO A 77 -22.57 21.28 -10.76
CA PRO A 77 -22.33 22.21 -9.66
C PRO A 77 -21.71 21.52 -8.43
N PHE A 78 -21.92 20.21 -8.30
CA PHE A 78 -21.38 19.41 -7.20
C PHE A 78 -19.99 18.86 -7.55
N LEU A 79 -19.19 18.68 -6.51
CA LEU A 79 -17.87 18.06 -6.56
C LEU A 79 -17.92 16.79 -5.70
N ARG A 80 -17.77 15.64 -6.34
CA ARG A 80 -17.71 14.33 -5.69
C ARG A 80 -16.27 14.00 -5.36
N VAL A 81 -16.01 13.69 -4.10
CA VAL A 81 -14.69 13.36 -3.56
C VAL A 81 -14.75 11.93 -3.05
N TYR A 82 -14.01 11.01 -3.67
CA TYR A 82 -14.10 9.58 -3.39
C TYR A 82 -12.72 8.91 -3.34
N GLN A 83 -12.61 7.82 -2.58
CA GLN A 83 -11.35 7.11 -2.42
C GLN A 83 -10.82 6.67 -3.80
N PRO A 84 -9.52 6.87 -4.10
CA PRO A 84 -8.99 6.43 -5.37
C PRO A 84 -9.07 4.91 -5.46
N HIS A 85 -9.62 4.41 -6.56
CA HIS A 85 -9.78 2.98 -6.80
C HIS A 85 -8.54 2.34 -7.44
N HIS A 86 -7.61 3.15 -7.97
CA HIS A 86 -6.45 2.68 -8.71
C HIS A 86 -5.21 3.54 -8.42
N PRO A 87 -4.00 2.93 -8.40
CA PRO A 87 -2.73 3.64 -8.52
C PRO A 87 -2.74 4.63 -9.68
N TRP A 88 -2.01 5.73 -9.54
CA TRP A 88 -1.86 6.67 -10.64
C TRP A 88 -1.00 6.09 -11.75
N ALA A 89 -1.33 6.43 -13.01
CA ALA A 89 -0.55 6.01 -14.16
C ALA A 89 0.95 6.31 -13.98
N GLY A 90 1.79 5.30 -14.25
CA GLY A 90 3.24 5.32 -14.05
C GLY A 90 3.68 5.12 -12.59
N THR A 91 2.81 4.70 -11.68
CA THR A 91 3.23 4.09 -10.40
C THR A 91 3.86 2.74 -10.72
N ILE A 92 5.03 2.43 -10.15
CA ILE A 92 5.66 1.12 -10.38
C ILE A 92 4.91 0.09 -9.55
N MET A 93 4.35 -0.89 -10.24
CA MET A 93 3.69 -2.07 -9.69
C MET A 93 4.65 -3.25 -9.79
N VAL A 94 4.41 -4.26 -8.96
CA VAL A 94 5.04 -5.57 -9.04
C VAL A 94 3.98 -6.65 -9.00
N GLY A 95 4.16 -7.71 -9.78
CA GLY A 95 3.20 -8.81 -9.82
C GLY A 95 3.81 -10.13 -10.27
N SER A 96 3.11 -11.20 -9.94
CA SER A 96 3.45 -12.55 -10.33
C SER A 96 2.22 -13.44 -10.35
N ILE A 97 2.31 -14.53 -11.10
CA ILE A 97 1.31 -15.59 -11.02
C ILE A 97 1.44 -16.28 -9.66
N SER A 98 0.34 -16.38 -8.93
CA SER A 98 0.21 -17.08 -7.66
C SER A 98 -0.94 -18.10 -7.72
N GLY A 99 -0.95 -19.09 -6.82
CA GLY A 99 -1.98 -20.12 -6.77
C GLY A 99 -1.61 -21.41 -7.51
N HIS A 100 -2.00 -22.56 -6.93
CA HIS A 100 -1.66 -23.89 -7.46
C HIS A 100 -2.71 -24.43 -8.44
N TYR A 101 -3.99 -24.37 -8.10
CA TYR A 101 -5.08 -24.94 -8.91
C TYR A 101 -5.67 -23.95 -9.91
N GLU A 102 -5.75 -22.67 -9.54
CA GLU A 102 -6.20 -21.57 -10.38
C GLU A 102 -5.13 -20.49 -10.33
N PRO A 103 -4.25 -20.39 -11.35
CA PRO A 103 -3.20 -19.39 -11.36
C PRO A 103 -3.83 -18.00 -11.54
N GLU A 104 -3.78 -17.20 -10.48
CA GLU A 104 -4.25 -15.82 -10.47
C GLU A 104 -3.05 -14.87 -10.50
N TRP A 105 -3.22 -13.78 -11.23
CA TRP A 105 -2.26 -12.69 -11.19
C TRP A 105 -2.45 -11.93 -9.87
N ASP A 106 -1.43 -11.98 -9.01
CA ASP A 106 -1.37 -11.17 -7.79
C ASP A 106 -0.38 -10.02 -8.00
N GLU A 107 -0.78 -8.82 -7.59
CA GLU A 107 -0.02 -7.61 -7.80
C GLU A 107 -0.17 -6.61 -6.65
N THR A 108 0.88 -5.84 -6.46
CA THR A 108 0.93 -4.75 -5.48
C THR A 108 1.81 -3.64 -6.00
N ASP A 109 1.80 -2.47 -5.35
CA ASP A 109 2.74 -1.42 -5.73
C ASP A 109 4.15 -1.71 -5.17
N ALA A 110 5.19 -1.26 -5.87
CA ALA A 110 6.58 -1.55 -5.47
C ALA A 110 6.94 -1.00 -4.08
N TRP A 111 6.22 0.01 -3.59
CA TRP A 111 6.41 0.51 -2.23
C TRP A 111 5.81 -0.46 -1.21
N GLY A 112 4.59 -0.95 -1.44
CA GLY A 112 3.96 -1.99 -0.63
C GLY A 112 4.81 -3.24 -0.55
N ALA A 113 5.35 -3.71 -1.69
CA ALA A 113 6.28 -4.83 -1.75
C ALA A 113 7.53 -4.63 -0.88
N LEU A 114 8.18 -3.46 -0.96
CA LEU A 114 9.37 -3.18 -0.15
C LEU A 114 9.04 -3.05 1.34
N GLU A 115 7.93 -2.37 1.68
CA GLU A 115 7.48 -2.23 3.06
C GLU A 115 7.21 -3.60 3.69
N ASP A 116 6.58 -4.51 2.95
CA ASP A 116 6.32 -5.88 3.39
C ASP A 116 7.61 -6.68 3.62
N LEU A 117 8.53 -6.67 2.65
CA LEU A 117 9.84 -7.34 2.79
C LEU A 117 10.61 -6.88 4.03
N VAL A 118 10.67 -5.55 4.25
CA VAL A 118 11.33 -4.99 5.43
C VAL A 118 10.63 -5.42 6.72
N ARG A 119 9.30 -5.33 6.78
CA ARG A 119 8.54 -5.74 7.97
C ARG A 119 8.74 -7.23 8.29
N CYS A 120 8.67 -8.09 7.28
CA CYS A 120 8.87 -9.53 7.41
C CYS A 120 10.30 -9.87 7.87
N HIS A 121 11.32 -9.19 7.33
CA HIS A 121 12.70 -9.42 7.74
C HIS A 121 12.96 -9.03 9.20
N PHE A 122 12.34 -7.95 9.68
CA PHE A 122 12.49 -7.47 11.05
C PHE A 122 11.39 -7.96 12.00
N ALA A 123 10.56 -8.93 11.59
CA ALA A 123 9.56 -9.54 12.47
C ALA A 123 10.19 -10.62 13.37
N ASP A 124 9.82 -10.58 14.65
CA ASP A 124 10.09 -11.61 15.65
C ASP A 124 9.06 -12.73 15.47
N TRP A 125 9.33 -13.60 14.50
CA TRP A 125 8.46 -14.72 14.13
C TRP A 125 8.33 -15.75 15.26
N GLU A 126 9.38 -15.94 16.07
CA GLU A 126 9.34 -16.85 17.21
C GLU A 126 8.37 -16.37 18.27
N ALA A 127 8.39 -15.07 18.60
CA ALA A 127 7.42 -14.52 19.53
C ALA A 127 6.00 -14.51 18.97
N MET A 128 5.83 -14.28 17.66
CA MET A 128 4.50 -14.35 17.03
C MET A 128 3.94 -15.77 17.12
N ALA A 129 4.74 -16.79 16.77
CA ALA A 129 4.33 -18.19 16.87
C ALA A 129 4.04 -18.62 18.31
N ALA A 130 4.84 -18.17 19.28
CA ALA A 130 4.61 -18.47 20.69
C ALA A 130 3.29 -17.87 21.22
N ASP A 131 2.91 -16.67 20.74
CA ASP A 131 1.66 -16.02 21.11
C ASP A 131 0.45 -16.74 20.46
N ASP A 132 0.56 -17.15 19.20
CA ASP A 132 -0.45 -17.96 18.50
C ASP A 132 -0.69 -19.30 19.22
N ASP A 133 0.39 -20.01 19.59
CA ASP A 133 0.34 -21.26 20.36
C ASP A 133 -0.30 -21.07 21.75
N ALA A 134 -0.04 -19.93 22.41
CA ALA A 134 -0.62 -19.61 23.70
C ALA A 134 -2.13 -19.33 23.60
N GLU A 135 -2.58 -18.65 22.53
CA GLU A 135 -3.99 -18.44 22.24
C GLU A 135 -4.72 -19.78 22.00
N GLU A 136 -4.12 -20.70 21.23
CA GLU A 136 -4.68 -22.03 21.02
C GLU A 136 -4.82 -22.83 22.32
N ARG A 137 -3.89 -22.66 23.27
CA ARG A 137 -3.95 -23.25 24.62
C ARG A 137 -4.93 -22.52 25.57
N GLY A 138 -5.51 -21.40 25.17
CA GLY A 138 -6.41 -20.59 25.99
C GLY A 138 -5.70 -19.78 27.09
N GLU A 139 -4.40 -19.52 26.91
CA GLU A 139 -3.61 -18.68 27.82
C GLU A 139 -3.85 -17.19 27.51
N ALA A 140 -3.63 -16.32 28.50
CA ALA A 140 -3.75 -14.89 28.27
C ALA A 140 -2.57 -14.41 27.39
N PRO A 141 -2.82 -13.79 26.23
CA PRO A 141 -1.74 -13.35 25.35
C PRO A 141 -0.89 -12.27 26.06
N PRO A 142 0.43 -12.27 25.86
CA PRO A 142 1.26 -11.23 26.43
C PRO A 142 0.89 -9.87 25.81
N ARG A 143 0.99 -8.81 26.62
CA ARG A 143 0.65 -7.43 26.21
C ARG A 143 1.73 -6.81 25.31
N ARG A 144 2.15 -7.48 24.24
CA ARG A 144 3.08 -6.91 23.26
C ARG A 144 2.33 -5.90 22.37
N LYS A 145 3.01 -4.79 22.07
CA LYS A 145 2.47 -3.74 21.17
C LYS A 145 2.87 -3.95 19.70
N SER A 146 3.89 -4.78 19.45
CA SER A 146 4.43 -5.07 18.12
C SER A 146 5.35 -6.29 18.19
N TYR A 147 5.40 -7.07 17.10
CA TYR A 147 6.38 -8.13 16.86
C TYR A 147 7.57 -7.65 16.02
N LEU A 148 7.72 -6.35 15.78
CA LEU A 148 8.90 -5.84 15.06
C LEU A 148 10.08 -5.69 16.02
N THR A 149 11.22 -6.24 15.64
CA THR A 149 12.50 -6.07 16.32
C THR A 149 13.06 -4.65 16.16
N GLU A 150 12.60 -3.92 15.13
CA GLU A 150 12.98 -2.55 14.81
C GLU A 150 11.75 -1.63 14.77
N THR A 151 11.91 -0.38 15.21
CA THR A 151 10.82 0.60 15.13
C THR A 151 10.73 1.21 13.73
N ILE A 152 9.55 1.08 13.09
CA ILE A 152 9.25 1.68 11.78
C ILE A 152 8.16 2.74 11.95
N ARG A 153 8.51 4.03 11.86
CA ARG A 153 7.57 5.15 12.02
C ARG A 153 7.13 5.74 10.69
N GLY A 154 7.96 5.60 9.66
CA GLY A 154 7.74 6.29 8.39
C GLY A 154 8.52 5.68 7.23
N PRO A 155 8.31 6.21 6.00
CA PRO A 155 9.01 5.71 4.82
C PRO A 155 10.54 5.82 4.90
N ALA A 156 11.05 6.82 5.62
CA ALA A 156 12.49 6.98 5.82
C ALA A 156 13.10 5.80 6.58
N ASP A 157 12.40 5.27 7.59
CA ASP A 157 12.87 4.10 8.35
C ASP A 157 12.89 2.86 7.48
N VAL A 158 11.88 2.66 6.63
CA VAL A 158 11.82 1.53 5.68
C VAL A 158 13.02 1.56 4.75
N PHE A 159 13.34 2.70 4.12
CA PHE A 159 14.51 2.78 3.24
C PHE A 159 15.83 2.54 3.97
N ARG A 160 16.00 3.12 5.17
CA ARG A 160 17.19 2.89 6.01
C ARG A 160 17.37 1.41 6.35
N LEU A 161 16.28 0.72 6.67
CA LEU A 161 16.31 -0.71 6.98
C LEU A 161 16.55 -1.55 5.71
N ALA A 162 15.97 -1.16 4.58
CA ALA A 162 16.24 -1.79 3.29
C ALA A 162 17.72 -1.65 2.89
N ASP A 163 18.33 -0.49 3.09
CA ASP A 163 19.77 -0.29 2.87
C ASP A 163 20.60 -1.29 3.69
N ARG A 164 20.27 -1.48 4.98
CA ARG A 164 20.93 -2.49 5.83
C ARG A 164 20.74 -3.91 5.30
N MET A 165 19.55 -4.26 4.84
CA MET A 165 19.28 -5.58 4.27
C MET A 165 20.12 -5.81 3.00
N VAL A 166 20.23 -4.80 2.14
CA VAL A 166 21.08 -4.86 0.93
C VAL A 166 22.56 -5.01 1.31
N GLU A 167 23.04 -4.28 2.32
CA GLU A 167 24.41 -4.42 2.82
C GLU A 167 24.70 -5.82 3.34
N VAL A 168 23.76 -6.44 4.07
CA VAL A 168 23.92 -7.82 4.55
C VAL A 168 23.91 -8.80 3.37
N ALA A 169 22.99 -8.64 2.42
CA ALA A 169 22.89 -9.50 1.23
C ALA A 169 24.13 -9.41 0.31
N ALA A 170 24.83 -8.27 0.30
CA ALA A 170 26.05 -8.08 -0.47
C ALA A 170 27.30 -8.68 0.19
N ASN A 171 27.27 -8.91 1.50
CA ASN A 171 28.41 -9.42 2.29
C ASN A 171 28.28 -10.91 2.66
N GLY A 172 27.16 -11.56 2.33
CA GLY A 172 26.90 -12.99 2.53
C GLY A 172 27.09 -13.77 1.23
#